data_AF-A0A927B797-F1
#
_entry.id   AF-A0A927B797-F1
#
_cell.length_a   1.000
_cell.length_b   1.000
_cell.length_c   1.000
_cell.angle_alpha   90.00
_cell.angle_beta   90.00
_cell.angle_gamma   90.00
#
_symmetry.space_group_name_H-M   'P 1'
#
loop_
_entity.id
_entity.type
_entity.pdbx_description
1 polymer ?
#
loop_
_entity_poly.entity_id
_entity_poly.type
_entity_poly.pdbx_seq_one_letter_code
_entity_poly.pdbx_strand_id
1 'polypeptide(L)'
;MKKAIQFVALILIGSTLLAACLMDHPIVTPNGSGTPPTRLHKTLAVLSFIADVNYHLVATSEAALNANTLKVNDALKNNADLRAYIGNDWQVVWGPVTSNSLKKASSGAVTPVDSFVTDNLMYVAKGTNLTTGKPMYVAGIAGTNIVSEKGWKLEDFNVLEEADWGMPNSGKISKGSMVGLSILSTMKDAKTGKTLLEFLGAQPDINTTEVAFTGHSLGGALSPLMALKCIEWKEKLGYTTTVSAYPIAGPTPGDSQFASYAAAKFGENYHSVINNYDIVPSSWQKDRFARIPTMYSSSPPFNPGGQGGFQLPTKYKLAYDALKVAIDLKSYQRIAPDKEYAFNGTPNVYPNHDGSFLTEAGYQHVKAYFSDGFQFPQPVVAVITNLLSN
;
A
#
# COMPACT_ATOMS: atom_id res chain seq x y z
N MET A 1 15.38 2.10 -24.20
CA MET A 1 14.32 3.03 -23.78
C MET A 1 13.24 2.35 -22.93
N LYS A 2 12.47 1.37 -23.45
CA LYS A 2 11.45 0.60 -22.70
C LYS A 2 11.94 0.05 -21.33
N LYS A 3 13.13 -0.56 -21.30
CA LYS A 3 13.79 -1.06 -20.06
C LYS A 3 14.17 0.05 -19.04
N ALA A 4 14.52 1.25 -19.52
CA ALA A 4 14.89 2.37 -18.66
C ALA A 4 13.65 3.08 -18.09
N ILE A 5 12.61 3.26 -18.91
CA ILE A 5 11.28 3.77 -18.52
C ILE A 5 10.68 2.91 -17.40
N GLN A 6 10.81 1.59 -17.53
CA GLN A 6 10.39 0.64 -16.50
C GLN A 6 11.18 0.83 -15.22
N PHE A 7 12.51 0.82 -15.29
CA PHE A 7 13.38 1.01 -14.12
C PHE A 7 13.04 2.26 -13.27
N VAL A 8 12.54 3.33 -13.88
CA VAL A 8 12.09 4.53 -13.14
C VAL A 8 10.73 4.35 -12.47
N ALA A 9 9.74 3.74 -13.11
CA ALA A 9 8.48 3.37 -12.44
C ALA A 9 8.75 2.52 -11.18
N LEU A 10 9.79 1.71 -11.22
CA LEU A 10 10.17 0.75 -10.17
C LEU A 10 11.05 1.33 -9.08
N ILE A 11 11.75 2.42 -9.36
CA ILE A 11 12.43 3.19 -8.33
C ILE A 11 11.44 4.14 -7.65
N LEU A 12 10.49 4.70 -8.40
CA LEU A 12 9.46 5.56 -7.83
C LEU A 12 8.48 4.82 -6.90
N ILE A 13 8.22 3.53 -7.15
CA ILE A 13 7.31 2.70 -6.32
C ILE A 13 8.08 1.77 -5.37
N GLY A 14 9.25 1.28 -5.79
CA GLY A 14 9.99 0.27 -5.05
C GLY A 14 11.04 0.81 -4.08
N SER A 15 11.69 1.96 -4.32
CA SER A 15 12.91 2.34 -3.59
C SER A 15 12.70 2.96 -2.20
N THR A 16 11.89 2.31 -1.37
CA THR A 16 11.67 2.71 0.02
C THR A 16 12.45 1.76 0.93
N LEU A 17 13.78 1.83 0.84
CA LEU A 17 14.66 1.19 1.81
C LEU A 17 14.38 1.83 3.18
N LEU A 18 13.97 1.02 4.16
CA LEU A 18 14.05 1.35 5.58
C LEU A 18 15.53 1.43 5.99
N ALA A 19 16.24 2.48 5.56
CA ALA A 19 17.52 2.86 6.15
C ALA A 19 17.25 3.82 7.32
N ALA A 20 17.85 3.48 8.47
CA ALA A 20 17.50 3.96 9.78
C ALA A 20 17.71 5.47 10.02
N CYS A 21 16.75 6.08 10.72
CA CYS A 21 17.05 6.91 11.89
C CYS A 21 15.91 6.67 12.90
N LEU A 22 16.22 5.93 13.98
CA LEU A 22 15.48 5.99 15.23
C LEU A 22 15.81 7.34 15.85
N MET A 23 15.10 8.39 15.43
CA MET A 23 15.12 9.64 16.17
C MET A 23 13.69 10.01 16.53
N ASP A 24 13.52 10.41 17.79
CA ASP A 24 12.33 11.06 18.29
C ASP A 24 12.14 12.36 17.50
N HIS A 25 11.38 12.29 16.42
CA HIS A 25 10.89 13.49 15.76
C HIS A 25 9.83 14.09 16.68
N PRO A 26 9.96 15.36 17.12
CA PRO A 26 8.89 16.01 17.85
C PRO A 26 7.63 15.97 16.98
N ILE A 27 6.49 15.60 17.59
CA ILE A 27 5.20 15.56 16.90
C ILE A 27 4.89 16.99 16.43
N VAL A 28 5.08 17.25 15.14
CA VAL A 28 4.65 18.51 14.51
C VAL A 28 3.19 18.35 14.12
N THR A 29 2.37 19.37 14.38
CA THR A 29 0.99 19.38 13.91
C THR A 29 0.99 19.39 12.38
N PRO A 30 0.44 18.36 11.69
CA PRO A 30 0.53 18.30 10.24
C PRO A 30 -0.28 19.43 9.62
N ASN A 31 0.35 20.22 8.75
CA ASN A 31 -0.37 21.08 7.82
C ASN A 31 -0.96 20.19 6.72
N GLY A 32 -2.21 19.74 6.90
CA GLY A 32 -2.91 18.87 5.96
C GLY A 32 -4.29 19.41 5.56
N SER A 33 -4.82 18.91 4.45
CA SER A 33 -6.19 19.15 4.00
C SER A 33 -7.05 17.89 4.20
N GLY A 34 -8.35 18.08 4.38
CA GLY A 34 -9.30 17.00 4.63
C GLY A 34 -9.44 16.67 6.12
N THR A 35 -10.30 15.69 6.44
CA THR A 35 -10.57 15.28 7.82
C THR A 35 -9.43 14.39 8.35
N PRO A 36 -8.78 14.74 9.48
CA PRO A 36 -7.72 13.90 10.05
C PRO A 36 -8.16 12.46 10.36
N PRO A 37 -7.24 11.47 10.36
CA PRO A 37 -7.58 10.08 10.60
C PRO A 37 -8.23 9.85 11.96
N THR A 38 -9.42 9.24 11.96
CA THR A 38 -10.16 8.85 13.17
C THR A 38 -9.44 7.72 13.92
N ARG A 39 -9.90 7.39 15.14
CA ARG A 39 -9.37 6.22 15.87
C ARG A 39 -9.51 4.92 15.06
N LEU A 40 -10.63 4.74 14.36
CA LEU A 40 -10.83 3.60 13.46
C LEU A 40 -9.81 3.60 12.32
N HIS A 41 -9.61 4.74 11.63
CA HIS A 41 -8.62 4.83 10.55
C HIS A 41 -7.23 4.42 11.03
N LYS A 42 -6.83 4.88 12.22
CA LYS A 42 -5.53 4.54 12.81
C LYS A 42 -5.42 3.05 13.12
N THR A 43 -6.48 2.41 13.63
CA THR A 43 -6.51 0.95 13.82
C THR A 43 -6.37 0.20 12.49
N LEU A 44 -7.13 0.60 11.47
CA LEU A 44 -7.07 -0.03 10.15
C LEU A 44 -5.71 0.19 9.48
N ALA A 45 -5.08 1.35 9.68
CA ALA A 45 -3.73 1.60 9.21
C ALA A 45 -2.70 0.67 9.86
N VAL A 46 -2.82 0.37 11.16
CA VAL A 46 -1.98 -0.66 11.80
C VAL A 46 -2.18 -2.03 11.13
N LEU A 47 -3.43 -2.43 10.90
CA LEU A 47 -3.74 -3.69 10.21
C LEU A 47 -3.22 -3.71 8.76
N SER A 48 -3.24 -2.57 8.07
CA SER A 48 -2.58 -2.42 6.77
C SER A 48 -1.08 -2.69 6.87
N PHE A 49 -0.36 -2.01 7.77
CA PHE A 49 1.10 -2.10 7.81
C PHE A 49 1.61 -3.45 8.29
N ILE A 50 0.87 -4.19 9.11
CA ILE A 50 1.28 -5.56 9.48
C ILE A 50 1.05 -6.57 8.34
N ALA A 51 0.26 -6.24 7.31
CA ALA A 51 0.15 -7.06 6.11
C ALA A 51 1.47 -7.17 5.33
N ASP A 52 2.35 -6.16 5.48
CA ASP A 52 3.67 -6.07 4.83
C ASP A 52 4.75 -6.93 5.52
N VAL A 53 4.38 -7.93 6.32
CA VAL A 53 5.29 -8.82 7.07
C VAL A 53 6.36 -9.51 6.21
N ASN A 54 6.13 -9.68 4.90
CA ASN A 54 7.10 -10.26 3.96
C ASN A 54 7.80 -9.20 3.07
N TYR A 55 7.63 -7.91 3.35
CA TYR A 55 8.02 -6.81 2.47
C TYR A 55 9.51 -6.79 2.08
N HIS A 56 10.40 -7.29 2.92
CA HIS A 56 11.83 -7.42 2.63
C HIS A 56 12.35 -8.86 2.65
N LEU A 57 11.47 -9.83 2.90
CA LEU A 57 11.89 -11.21 3.06
C LEU A 57 12.18 -11.87 1.71
N VAL A 58 13.43 -12.29 1.52
CA VAL A 58 13.85 -13.22 0.47
C VAL A 58 14.06 -14.57 1.13
N ALA A 59 13.23 -15.55 0.76
CA ALA A 59 13.26 -16.88 1.36
C ALA A 59 13.78 -17.94 0.39
N THR A 60 14.26 -19.06 0.91
CA THR A 60 14.67 -20.22 0.09
C THR A 60 13.50 -21.11 -0.34
N SER A 61 12.29 -20.85 0.17
CA SER A 61 11.07 -21.58 -0.19
C SER A 61 9.82 -20.74 0.07
N GLU A 62 8.73 -21.04 -0.65
CA GLU A 62 7.41 -20.47 -0.36
C GLU A 62 6.89 -20.87 1.03
N ALA A 63 7.24 -22.06 1.51
CA ALA A 63 6.89 -22.51 2.86
C ALA A 63 7.45 -21.58 3.94
N ALA A 64 8.67 -21.06 3.75
CA ALA A 64 9.26 -20.08 4.67
C ALA A 64 8.57 -18.71 4.59
N LEU A 65 8.17 -18.26 3.40
CA LEU A 65 7.34 -17.05 3.25
C LEU A 65 5.99 -17.20 3.96
N ASN A 66 5.32 -18.35 3.78
CA ASN A 66 4.06 -18.68 4.43
C ASN A 66 4.21 -18.74 5.95
N ALA A 67 5.28 -19.38 6.45
CA ALA A 67 5.56 -19.44 7.89
C ALA A 67 5.77 -18.06 8.49
N ASN A 68 6.44 -17.14 7.76
CA ASN A 68 6.65 -15.78 8.23
C ASN A 68 5.33 -14.99 8.39
N THR A 69 4.33 -15.26 7.56
CA THR A 69 3.01 -14.62 7.68
C THR A 69 2.30 -14.93 9.01
N LEU A 70 2.68 -16.00 9.71
CA LEU A 70 2.14 -16.32 11.03
C LEU A 70 2.47 -15.26 12.08
N LYS A 71 3.51 -14.44 11.87
CA LYS A 71 3.81 -13.29 12.73
C LYS A 71 2.66 -12.26 12.78
N VAL A 72 1.80 -12.18 11.75
CA VAL A 72 0.59 -11.35 11.80
C VAL A 72 -0.36 -11.85 12.88
N ASN A 73 -0.57 -13.17 12.94
CA ASN A 73 -1.41 -13.81 13.95
C ASN A 73 -0.82 -13.61 15.35
N ASP A 74 0.49 -13.82 15.49
CA ASP A 74 1.20 -13.62 16.75
C ASP A 74 1.12 -12.17 17.23
N ALA A 75 1.31 -11.20 16.34
CA ALA A 75 1.20 -9.79 16.68
C ALA A 75 -0.21 -9.43 17.20
N LEU A 76 -1.27 -9.86 16.51
CA LEU A 76 -2.64 -9.60 16.95
C LEU A 76 -2.99 -10.32 18.26
N LYS A 77 -2.46 -11.53 18.46
CA LYS A 77 -2.81 -12.36 19.62
C LYS A 77 -1.97 -12.08 20.86
N ASN A 78 -0.68 -11.82 20.71
CA ASN A 78 0.28 -11.87 21.82
C ASN A 78 1.03 -10.56 22.07
N ASN A 79 1.03 -9.61 21.11
CA ASN A 79 1.74 -8.36 21.32
C ASN A 79 0.93 -7.36 22.18
N ALA A 80 1.41 -7.11 23.39
CA ALA A 80 0.71 -6.27 24.37
C ALA A 80 0.53 -4.81 23.91
N ASP A 81 1.56 -4.21 23.31
CA ASP A 81 1.51 -2.81 22.86
C ASP A 81 0.53 -2.62 21.69
N LEU A 82 0.55 -3.55 20.73
CA LEU A 82 -0.39 -3.55 19.62
C LEU A 82 -1.82 -3.69 20.14
N ARG A 83 -2.07 -4.69 20.98
CA ARG A 83 -3.40 -4.97 21.56
C ARG A 83 -3.93 -3.82 22.42
N ALA A 84 -3.06 -3.16 23.18
CA ALA A 84 -3.42 -1.95 23.93
C ALA A 84 -3.86 -0.80 23.00
N TYR A 85 -3.33 -0.75 21.78
CA TYR A 85 -3.67 0.27 20.80
C TYR A 85 -4.91 -0.08 19.97
N ILE A 86 -5.00 -1.29 19.41
CA ILE A 86 -6.07 -1.65 18.46
C ILE A 86 -7.28 -2.33 19.10
N GLY A 87 -7.15 -2.86 20.32
CA GLY A 87 -8.13 -3.71 20.96
C GLY A 87 -7.62 -5.14 21.17
N ASN A 88 -8.28 -5.88 22.08
CA ASN A 88 -7.82 -7.17 22.58
C ASN A 88 -8.43 -8.39 21.87
N ASP A 89 -9.34 -8.17 20.93
CA ASP A 89 -10.19 -9.20 20.32
C ASP A 89 -9.93 -9.42 18.83
N TRP A 90 -8.95 -8.72 18.25
CA TRP A 90 -8.58 -8.92 16.85
C TRP A 90 -7.98 -10.30 16.61
N GLN A 91 -8.51 -11.01 15.61
CA GLN A 91 -8.05 -12.33 15.21
C GLN A 91 -8.10 -12.48 13.70
N VAL A 92 -7.11 -13.13 13.09
CA VAL A 92 -7.18 -13.52 11.68
C VAL A 92 -8.21 -14.64 11.53
N VAL A 93 -9.15 -14.46 10.61
CA VAL A 93 -10.25 -15.39 10.33
C VAL A 93 -10.22 -15.98 8.92
N TRP A 94 -9.39 -15.41 8.03
CA TRP A 94 -9.11 -15.91 6.69
C TRP A 94 -7.68 -15.53 6.29
N GLY A 95 -6.92 -16.47 5.74
CA GLY A 95 -5.51 -16.26 5.42
C GLY A 95 -4.61 -16.24 6.67
N PRO A 96 -3.42 -15.60 6.59
CA PRO A 96 -2.88 -14.89 5.43
C PRO A 96 -2.62 -15.80 4.23
N VAL A 97 -2.85 -15.27 3.03
CA VAL A 97 -2.59 -15.95 1.75
C VAL A 97 -1.58 -15.13 0.97
N THR A 98 -0.56 -15.78 0.41
CA THR A 98 0.47 -15.12 -0.39
C THR A 98 0.42 -15.55 -1.85
N SER A 99 0.74 -14.63 -2.75
CA SER A 99 1.23 -14.94 -4.10
C SER A 99 2.72 -14.63 -4.14
N ASN A 100 3.51 -15.57 -4.65
CA ASN A 100 4.97 -15.50 -4.58
C ASN A 100 5.61 -15.65 -5.96
N SER A 101 6.75 -14.97 -6.15
CA SER A 101 7.57 -15.09 -7.35
C SER A 101 8.89 -15.77 -7.06
N LEU A 102 9.33 -16.61 -8.01
CA LEU A 102 10.66 -17.21 -8.03
C LEU A 102 11.71 -16.19 -8.50
N LYS A 103 12.65 -15.88 -7.63
CA LYS A 103 13.89 -15.17 -7.94
C LYS A 103 14.98 -16.19 -8.27
N LYS A 104 15.18 -16.41 -9.57
CA LYS A 104 16.24 -17.28 -10.08
C LYS A 104 17.62 -16.81 -9.64
N ALA A 105 18.46 -17.75 -9.23
CA ALA A 105 19.84 -17.47 -8.87
C ALA A 105 20.61 -16.76 -10.01
N SER A 106 21.56 -15.90 -9.64
CA SER A 106 22.43 -15.24 -10.60
C SER A 106 23.34 -16.27 -11.29
N SER A 107 23.39 -16.23 -12.63
CA SER A 107 24.30 -17.00 -13.47
C SER A 107 25.74 -16.54 -13.21
N GLY A 108 26.39 -17.13 -12.20
CA GLY A 108 27.69 -16.71 -11.69
C GLY A 108 27.87 -16.89 -10.18
N ALA A 109 26.80 -17.22 -9.44
CA ALA A 109 26.91 -17.62 -8.05
C ALA A 109 27.63 -18.97 -7.92
N VAL A 110 28.54 -19.09 -6.95
CA VAL A 110 29.32 -20.32 -6.66
C VAL A 110 28.39 -21.49 -6.31
N THR A 111 27.25 -21.20 -5.68
CA THR A 111 26.13 -22.11 -5.43
C THR A 111 24.82 -21.40 -5.78
N PRO A 112 24.33 -21.53 -7.03
CA PRO A 112 23.08 -20.88 -7.42
C PRO A 112 21.91 -21.57 -6.73
N VAL A 113 21.32 -20.91 -5.74
CA VAL A 113 20.09 -21.34 -5.07
C VAL A 113 19.00 -20.34 -5.43
N ASP A 114 17.91 -20.85 -6.00
CA ASP A 114 16.74 -20.04 -6.26
C ASP A 114 16.12 -19.55 -4.95
N SER A 115 15.48 -18.39 -5.01
CA SER A 115 14.83 -17.77 -3.86
C SER A 115 13.42 -17.33 -4.22
N PHE A 116 12.64 -16.99 -3.22
CA PHE A 116 11.24 -16.60 -3.36
C PHE A 116 11.02 -15.28 -2.65
N VAL A 117 10.09 -14.49 -3.20
CA VAL A 117 9.58 -13.26 -2.59
C VAL A 117 8.05 -13.28 -2.62
N THR A 118 7.42 -12.57 -1.71
CA THR A 118 5.97 -12.35 -1.76
C THR A 118 5.65 -11.11 -2.61
N ASP A 119 4.80 -11.31 -3.62
CA ASP A 119 4.30 -10.24 -4.49
C ASP A 119 3.00 -9.64 -3.95
N ASN A 120 2.14 -10.48 -3.39
CA ASN A 120 0.91 -10.04 -2.75
C ASN A 120 0.66 -10.87 -1.50
N LEU A 121 0.13 -10.22 -0.47
CA LEU A 121 -0.42 -10.89 0.70
C LEU A 121 -1.79 -10.31 1.00
N MET A 122 -2.75 -11.17 1.33
CA MET A 122 -4.05 -10.75 1.83
C MET A 122 -4.46 -11.61 3.02
N TYR A 123 -5.04 -10.98 4.03
CA TYR A 123 -5.67 -11.66 5.16
C TYR A 123 -6.94 -10.93 5.57
N VAL A 124 -7.82 -11.60 6.31
CA VAL A 124 -8.95 -10.95 6.99
C VAL A 124 -8.80 -11.11 8.48
N ALA A 125 -8.84 -10.00 9.22
CA ALA A 125 -9.06 -10.03 10.66
C ALA A 125 -10.50 -9.65 11.02
N LYS A 126 -11.03 -10.27 12.06
CA LYS A 126 -12.28 -9.88 12.72
C LYS A 126 -11.93 -9.28 14.08
N GLY A 127 -12.58 -8.18 14.43
CA GLY A 127 -12.42 -7.53 15.73
C GLY A 127 -13.50 -6.49 15.95
N THR A 128 -13.33 -5.67 16.99
CA THR A 128 -14.30 -4.64 17.36
C THR A 128 -13.83 -3.24 16.97
N ASN A 129 -14.70 -2.48 16.32
CA ASN A 129 -14.51 -1.04 16.16
C ASN A 129 -14.63 -0.37 17.53
N LEU A 130 -13.49 0.05 18.11
CA LEU A 130 -13.43 0.68 19.44
C LEU A 130 -14.28 1.96 19.57
N THR A 131 -14.64 2.61 18.47
CA THR A 131 -15.47 3.83 18.51
C THR A 131 -16.96 3.49 18.65
N THR A 132 -17.41 2.39 18.03
CA THR A 132 -18.84 2.04 17.96
C THR A 132 -19.21 0.81 18.79
N GLY A 133 -18.23 0.04 19.23
CA GLY A 133 -18.43 -1.25 19.91
C GLY A 133 -18.96 -2.36 19.00
N LYS A 134 -19.04 -2.15 17.68
CA LYS A 134 -19.57 -3.12 16.72
C LYS A 134 -18.46 -4.01 16.13
N PRO A 135 -18.77 -5.29 15.82
CA PRO A 135 -17.83 -6.14 15.10
C PRO A 135 -17.60 -5.62 13.69
N MET A 136 -16.43 -5.93 13.14
CA MET A 136 -16.10 -5.68 11.74
C MET A 136 -15.11 -6.73 11.21
N TYR A 137 -15.14 -6.92 9.89
CA TYR A 137 -14.12 -7.64 9.13
C TYR A 137 -13.18 -6.61 8.48
N VAL A 138 -11.88 -6.89 8.50
CA VAL A 138 -10.86 -6.04 7.88
C VAL A 138 -9.98 -6.89 6.99
N ALA A 139 -10.03 -6.65 5.69
CA ALA A 139 -9.10 -7.22 4.72
C ALA A 139 -7.84 -6.35 4.64
N GLY A 140 -6.72 -6.83 5.19
CA GLY A 140 -5.41 -6.22 5.07
C GLY A 140 -4.69 -6.74 3.82
N ILE A 141 -4.26 -5.84 2.95
CA ILE A 141 -3.66 -6.15 1.65
C ILE A 141 -2.28 -5.51 1.53
N ALA A 142 -1.29 -6.32 1.19
CA ALA A 142 0.06 -5.90 0.86
C ALA A 142 0.42 -6.21 -0.59
N GLY A 143 1.31 -5.39 -1.15
CA GLY A 143 1.89 -5.53 -2.48
C GLY A 143 3.40 -5.79 -2.46
N THR A 144 3.99 -5.91 -3.64
CA THR A 144 5.30 -6.52 -3.93
C THR A 144 6.48 -6.01 -3.09
N ASN A 145 7.35 -6.96 -2.72
CA ASN A 145 8.70 -6.76 -2.17
C ASN A 145 9.69 -6.18 -3.22
N ILE A 146 10.39 -5.09 -2.88
CA ILE A 146 11.41 -4.40 -3.71
C ILE A 146 12.56 -5.31 -4.22
N VAL A 147 12.83 -6.44 -3.55
CA VAL A 147 14.07 -7.22 -3.73
C VAL A 147 14.05 -8.17 -4.97
N SER A 148 12.96 -8.22 -5.73
CA SER A 148 12.76 -9.17 -6.84
C SER A 148 13.30 -8.71 -8.20
N GLU A 149 14.63 -8.58 -8.35
CA GLU A 149 15.32 -8.09 -9.57
C GLU A 149 14.99 -8.76 -10.93
N LYS A 150 14.11 -9.78 -11.00
CA LYS A 150 13.68 -10.40 -12.27
C LYS A 150 12.18 -10.69 -12.41
N GLY A 151 11.32 -10.34 -11.44
CA GLY A 151 9.86 -10.56 -11.51
C GLY A 151 9.05 -9.30 -11.84
N TRP A 152 9.45 -8.13 -11.33
CA TRP A 152 8.67 -6.88 -11.45
C TRP A 152 8.65 -6.24 -12.85
N LYS A 153 9.38 -6.79 -13.82
CA LYS A 153 9.51 -6.23 -15.17
C LYS A 153 8.15 -6.30 -15.87
N LEU A 154 7.59 -5.13 -16.18
CA LEU A 154 6.43 -4.91 -17.04
C LEU A 154 5.05 -5.39 -16.55
N GLU A 155 4.91 -6.53 -15.88
CA GLU A 155 3.56 -7.14 -15.78
C GLU A 155 2.68 -6.56 -14.64
N ASP A 156 3.24 -6.12 -13.50
CA ASP A 156 2.41 -5.80 -12.31
C ASP A 156 2.01 -4.33 -12.12
N PHE A 157 2.66 -3.39 -12.82
CA PHE A 157 2.23 -1.97 -12.94
C PHE A 157 2.32 -1.52 -14.39
N ASN A 158 1.79 -2.34 -15.30
CA ASN A 158 1.64 -1.94 -16.69
C ASN A 158 0.62 -0.79 -16.78
N VAL A 159 1.12 0.43 -16.61
CA VAL A 159 0.34 1.68 -16.59
C VAL A 159 0.24 2.31 -17.97
N LEU A 160 1.01 1.79 -18.92
CA LEU A 160 0.96 2.17 -20.31
C LEU A 160 -0.21 1.49 -21.02
N GLU A 161 -0.56 0.29 -20.58
CA GLU A 161 -1.76 -0.43 -21.02
C GLU A 161 -2.87 -0.32 -19.97
N GLU A 162 -4.10 -0.32 -20.46
CA GLU A 162 -5.30 -0.20 -19.65
C GLU A 162 -6.23 -1.37 -19.96
N ALA A 163 -6.94 -1.83 -18.94
CA ALA A 163 -7.97 -2.86 -19.07
C ALA A 163 -9.31 -2.29 -18.59
N ASP A 164 -10.38 -2.60 -19.31
CA ASP A 164 -11.72 -2.22 -18.89
C ASP A 164 -12.04 -2.83 -17.52
N TRP A 165 -12.64 -2.03 -16.63
CA TRP A 165 -13.05 -2.50 -15.30
C TRP A 165 -14.13 -3.61 -15.37
N GLY A 166 -14.92 -3.60 -16.45
CA GLY A 166 -15.89 -4.64 -16.77
C GLY A 166 -17.35 -4.33 -16.39
N MET A 167 -17.62 -3.16 -15.78
CA MET A 167 -18.99 -2.68 -15.55
C MET A 167 -19.39 -1.61 -16.59
N PRO A 168 -20.69 -1.47 -16.91
CA PRO A 168 -21.14 -0.42 -17.82
C PRO A 168 -20.68 0.97 -17.36
N ASN A 169 -20.09 1.75 -18.26
CA ASN A 169 -19.61 3.11 -18.01
C ASN A 169 -18.61 3.26 -16.85
N SER A 170 -17.87 2.20 -16.51
CA SER A 170 -16.95 2.18 -15.35
C SER A 170 -15.49 2.50 -15.67
N GLY A 171 -15.17 2.89 -16.91
CA GLY A 171 -13.81 3.27 -17.31
C GLY A 171 -12.81 2.11 -17.25
N LYS A 172 -11.53 2.47 -17.18
CA LYS A 172 -10.41 1.54 -17.23
C LYS A 172 -9.49 1.67 -16.03
N ILE A 173 -8.85 0.56 -15.69
CA ILE A 173 -7.73 0.50 -14.74
C ILE A 173 -6.44 0.16 -15.47
N SER A 174 -5.29 0.45 -14.85
CA SER A 174 -4.01 0.01 -15.40
C SER A 174 -3.99 -1.52 -15.52
N LYS A 175 -3.34 -2.05 -16.55
CA LYS A 175 -3.22 -3.49 -16.73
C LYS A 175 -2.53 -4.17 -15.54
N GLY A 176 -1.57 -3.47 -14.91
CA GLY A 176 -0.96 -3.95 -13.67
C GLY A 176 -1.93 -4.04 -12.48
N SER A 177 -2.74 -3.00 -12.26
CA SER A 177 -3.81 -3.04 -11.26
C SER A 177 -4.80 -4.18 -11.51
N MET A 178 -5.11 -4.49 -12.77
CA MET A 178 -5.96 -5.62 -13.14
C MET A 178 -5.32 -6.97 -12.78
N VAL A 179 -4.01 -7.13 -13.04
CA VAL A 179 -3.27 -8.35 -12.67
C VAL A 179 -3.27 -8.53 -11.16
N GLY A 180 -2.91 -7.50 -10.40
CA GLY A 180 -2.93 -7.55 -8.92
C GLY A 180 -4.33 -7.88 -8.38
N LEU A 181 -5.38 -7.25 -8.91
CA LEU A 181 -6.76 -7.57 -8.52
C LEU A 181 -7.14 -9.02 -8.85
N SER A 182 -6.72 -9.52 -10.01
CA SER A 182 -7.01 -10.90 -10.41
C SER A 182 -6.31 -11.92 -9.51
N ILE A 183 -5.08 -11.63 -9.08
CA ILE A 183 -4.36 -12.44 -8.08
C ILE A 183 -5.16 -12.44 -6.77
N LEU A 184 -5.50 -11.27 -6.23
CA LEU A 184 -6.25 -11.18 -4.97
C LEU A 184 -7.61 -11.90 -5.04
N SER A 185 -8.33 -11.76 -6.16
CA SER A 185 -9.65 -12.37 -6.34
C SER A 185 -9.62 -13.90 -6.41
N THR A 186 -8.47 -14.49 -6.70
CA THR A 186 -8.30 -15.95 -6.84
C THR A 186 -7.56 -16.60 -5.67
N MET A 187 -7.00 -15.81 -4.75
CA MET A 187 -6.40 -16.30 -3.51
C MET A 187 -7.41 -17.13 -2.72
N LYS A 188 -6.96 -18.28 -2.21
CA LYS A 188 -7.75 -19.19 -1.37
C LYS A 188 -7.07 -19.43 -0.05
N ASP A 189 -7.83 -19.27 1.03
CA ASP A 189 -7.36 -19.62 2.36
C ASP A 189 -7.16 -21.13 2.47
N ALA A 190 -5.98 -21.56 2.93
CA ALA A 190 -5.61 -22.98 2.97
C ALA A 190 -6.50 -23.78 3.93
N LYS A 191 -7.07 -23.14 4.97
CA LYS A 191 -7.93 -23.80 5.95
C LYS A 191 -9.35 -24.05 5.43
N THR A 192 -9.92 -23.08 4.74
CA THR A 192 -11.31 -23.13 4.27
C THR A 192 -11.45 -23.54 2.81
N GLY A 193 -10.39 -23.44 2.01
CA GLY A 193 -10.40 -23.63 0.56
C GLY A 193 -11.19 -22.54 -0.21
N LYS A 194 -11.61 -21.47 0.48
CA LYS A 194 -12.47 -20.41 -0.06
C LYS A 194 -11.69 -19.18 -0.46
N THR A 195 -12.12 -18.54 -1.53
CA THR A 195 -11.74 -17.15 -1.84
C THR A 195 -12.29 -16.18 -0.78
N LEU A 196 -11.79 -14.95 -0.78
CA LEU A 196 -12.25 -13.92 0.16
C LEU A 196 -13.77 -13.72 0.13
N LEU A 197 -14.35 -13.55 -1.07
CA LEU A 197 -15.79 -13.29 -1.21
C LEU A 197 -16.63 -14.51 -0.85
N GLU A 198 -16.18 -15.72 -1.18
CA GLU A 198 -16.84 -16.97 -0.74
C GLU A 198 -16.78 -17.14 0.78
N PHE A 199 -15.67 -16.75 1.41
CA PHE A 199 -15.53 -16.76 2.86
C PHE A 199 -16.49 -15.76 3.52
N LEU A 200 -16.53 -14.51 3.04
CA LEU A 200 -17.42 -13.46 3.56
C LEU A 200 -18.89 -13.84 3.40
N GLY A 201 -19.30 -14.36 2.24
CA GLY A 201 -20.68 -14.80 1.99
C GLY A 201 -21.13 -15.98 2.84
N ALA A 202 -20.18 -16.73 3.41
CA ALA A 202 -20.46 -17.83 4.33
C ALA A 202 -20.50 -17.40 5.80
N GLN A 203 -20.23 -16.13 6.13
CA GLN A 203 -20.31 -15.65 7.51
C GLN A 203 -21.77 -15.40 7.89
N PRO A 204 -22.23 -15.90 9.06
CA PRO A 204 -23.63 -15.77 9.47
C PRO A 204 -24.06 -14.32 9.75
N ASP A 205 -23.10 -13.44 10.04
CA ASP A 205 -23.30 -12.03 10.38
C ASP A 205 -22.89 -11.07 9.26
N ILE A 206 -22.70 -11.57 8.03
CA ILE A 206 -22.27 -10.74 6.89
C ILE A 206 -23.19 -9.52 6.69
N ASN A 207 -24.51 -9.68 6.80
CA ASN A 207 -25.48 -8.61 6.56
C ASN A 207 -25.48 -7.48 7.61
N THR A 208 -24.89 -7.71 8.78
CA THR A 208 -24.90 -6.77 9.91
C THR A 208 -23.52 -6.28 10.31
N THR A 209 -22.47 -6.85 9.71
CA THR A 209 -21.07 -6.57 10.05
C THR A 209 -20.40 -5.81 8.91
N GLU A 210 -19.73 -4.70 9.20
CA GLU A 210 -18.97 -3.93 8.21
C GLU A 210 -17.77 -4.75 7.69
N VAL A 211 -17.46 -4.60 6.39
CA VAL A 211 -16.26 -5.13 5.77
C VAL A 211 -15.38 -3.98 5.26
N ALA A 212 -14.27 -3.74 5.95
CA ALA A 212 -13.29 -2.73 5.58
C ALA A 212 -12.14 -3.36 4.78
N PHE A 213 -11.62 -2.63 3.80
CA PHE A 213 -10.43 -3.00 3.03
C PHE A 213 -9.35 -1.95 3.24
N THR A 214 -8.12 -2.37 3.51
CA THR A 214 -7.02 -1.46 3.75
C THR A 214 -5.71 -2.03 3.22
N GLY A 215 -4.77 -1.14 2.92
CA GLY A 215 -3.46 -1.51 2.39
C GLY A 215 -2.59 -0.28 2.18
N HIS A 216 -1.27 -0.49 2.22
CA HIS A 216 -0.24 0.53 2.03
C HIS A 216 0.43 0.34 0.67
N SER A 217 0.95 1.42 0.07
CA SER A 217 1.70 1.37 -1.20
C SER A 217 0.88 0.71 -2.32
N LEU A 218 1.40 -0.32 -2.99
CA LEU A 218 0.63 -1.12 -3.95
C LEU A 218 -0.64 -1.73 -3.31
N GLY A 219 -0.61 -2.15 -2.04
CA GLY A 219 -1.80 -2.52 -1.29
C GLY A 219 -2.81 -1.38 -1.15
N GLY A 220 -2.35 -0.13 -1.10
CA GLY A 220 -3.19 1.08 -1.16
C GLY A 220 -3.84 1.33 -2.51
N ALA A 221 -3.26 0.83 -3.62
CA ALA A 221 -3.93 0.82 -4.91
C ALA A 221 -4.90 -0.36 -5.07
N LEU A 222 -4.56 -1.55 -4.53
CA LEU A 222 -5.36 -2.77 -4.70
C LEU A 222 -6.53 -2.89 -3.72
N SER A 223 -6.39 -2.40 -2.49
CA SER A 223 -7.46 -2.46 -1.48
C SER A 223 -8.77 -1.80 -1.92
N PRO A 224 -8.80 -0.60 -2.54
CA PRO A 224 -10.05 -0.04 -3.03
C PRO A 224 -10.58 -0.82 -4.24
N LEU A 225 -9.74 -1.44 -5.07
CA LEU A 225 -10.25 -2.28 -6.16
C LEU A 225 -10.95 -3.54 -5.63
N MET A 226 -10.36 -4.19 -4.62
CA MET A 226 -10.97 -5.36 -3.99
C MET A 226 -12.25 -4.97 -3.22
N ALA A 227 -12.26 -3.80 -2.57
CA ALA A 227 -13.46 -3.25 -1.94
C ALA A 227 -14.58 -3.01 -2.96
N LEU A 228 -14.25 -2.44 -4.12
CA LEU A 228 -15.21 -2.20 -5.19
C LEU A 228 -15.78 -3.52 -5.75
N LYS A 229 -14.94 -4.55 -5.92
CA LYS A 229 -15.41 -5.91 -6.25
C LYS A 229 -16.33 -6.48 -5.18
N CYS A 230 -16.05 -6.24 -3.90
CA CYS A 230 -16.92 -6.63 -2.80
C CYS A 230 -18.27 -5.89 -2.85
N ILE A 231 -18.28 -4.59 -3.19
CA ILE A 231 -19.51 -3.80 -3.40
C ILE A 231 -20.37 -4.42 -4.52
N GLU A 232 -19.78 -4.69 -5.68
CA GLU A 232 -20.47 -5.29 -6.82
C GLU A 232 -21.01 -6.69 -6.50
N TRP A 233 -20.21 -7.49 -5.81
CA TRP A 233 -20.58 -8.83 -5.36
C TRP A 233 -21.76 -8.79 -4.37
N LYS A 234 -21.73 -7.92 -3.36
CA LYS A 234 -22.83 -7.81 -2.39
C LYS A 234 -24.11 -7.32 -3.03
N GLU A 235 -24.03 -6.40 -3.98
CA GLU A 235 -25.20 -5.91 -4.73
C GLU A 235 -25.81 -7.03 -5.57
N LYS A 236 -24.97 -7.80 -6.26
CA LYS A 236 -25.42 -8.95 -7.07
C LYS A 236 -26.11 -10.04 -6.24
N LEU A 237 -25.65 -10.28 -5.02
CA LEU A 237 -26.17 -11.33 -4.15
C LEU A 237 -27.21 -10.84 -3.13
N GLY A 238 -27.48 -9.53 -3.07
CA GLY A 238 -28.45 -8.93 -2.16
C GLY A 238 -28.00 -8.83 -0.70
N TYR A 239 -26.68 -8.81 -0.43
CA TYR A 239 -26.18 -8.58 0.93
C TYR A 239 -26.24 -7.08 1.29
N THR A 240 -26.58 -6.78 2.55
CA THR A 240 -26.78 -5.41 3.07
C THR A 240 -25.56 -4.84 3.79
N THR A 241 -24.45 -5.58 3.84
CA THR A 241 -23.23 -5.17 4.52
C THR A 241 -22.71 -3.82 4.02
N THR A 242 -22.16 -3.02 4.94
CA THR A 242 -21.40 -1.82 4.59
C THR A 242 -19.99 -2.23 4.19
N VAL A 243 -19.52 -1.71 3.05
CA VAL A 243 -18.16 -1.91 2.57
C VAL A 243 -17.45 -0.58 2.55
N SER A 244 -16.26 -0.52 3.14
CA SER A 244 -15.44 0.68 3.27
C SER A 244 -14.02 0.42 2.80
N ALA A 245 -13.36 1.48 2.29
CA ALA A 245 -11.99 1.41 1.80
C ALA A 245 -11.12 2.46 2.50
N TYR A 246 -9.97 2.01 3.00
CA TYR A 246 -8.97 2.81 3.71
C TYR A 246 -7.60 2.64 3.03
N PRO A 247 -7.45 3.11 1.77
CA PRO A 247 -6.18 3.05 1.07
C PRO A 247 -5.17 4.03 1.66
N ILE A 248 -3.92 3.58 1.78
CA ILE A 248 -2.82 4.38 2.32
C ILE A 248 -1.70 4.41 1.29
N ALA A 249 -1.22 5.60 0.95
CA ALA A 249 -0.04 5.77 0.10
C ALA A 249 -0.12 5.08 -1.30
N GLY A 250 -1.32 4.80 -1.81
CA GLY A 250 -1.48 4.07 -3.07
C GLY A 250 -1.36 4.94 -4.31
N PRO A 251 -0.76 4.46 -5.42
CA PRO A 251 -0.83 5.14 -6.70
C PRO A 251 -2.25 5.12 -7.29
N THR A 252 -2.51 5.90 -8.32
CA THR A 252 -3.80 5.92 -9.03
C THR A 252 -4.00 4.60 -9.79
N PRO A 253 -5.09 3.85 -9.54
CA PRO A 253 -5.29 2.55 -10.19
C PRO A 253 -5.88 2.66 -11.60
N GLY A 254 -6.54 3.76 -11.96
CA GLY A 254 -7.30 3.86 -13.21
C GLY A 254 -7.61 5.28 -13.67
N ASP A 255 -8.31 5.36 -14.79
CA ASP A 255 -8.67 6.60 -15.46
C ASP A 255 -9.76 7.39 -14.70
N SER A 256 -10.01 8.62 -15.17
CA SER A 256 -11.02 9.53 -14.61
C SER A 256 -12.45 8.96 -14.58
N GLN A 257 -12.81 8.14 -15.56
CA GLN A 257 -14.12 7.52 -15.62
C GLN A 257 -14.24 6.42 -14.55
N PHE A 258 -13.20 5.61 -14.39
CA PHE A 258 -13.08 4.64 -13.31
C PHE A 258 -13.08 5.31 -11.94
N ALA A 259 -12.29 6.37 -11.76
CA ALA A 259 -12.25 7.12 -10.51
C ALA A 259 -13.63 7.65 -10.11
N SER A 260 -14.40 8.18 -11.09
CA SER A 260 -15.76 8.66 -10.88
C SER A 260 -16.73 7.53 -10.53
N TYR A 261 -16.64 6.40 -11.23
CA TYR A 261 -17.44 5.20 -10.95
C TYR A 261 -17.18 4.66 -9.54
N ALA A 262 -15.92 4.49 -9.18
CA ALA A 262 -15.51 4.02 -7.87
C ALA A 262 -15.95 4.98 -6.76
N ALA A 263 -15.73 6.30 -6.93
CA ALA A 263 -16.16 7.31 -5.97
C ALA A 263 -17.67 7.28 -5.72
N ALA A 264 -18.47 7.14 -6.78
CA ALA A 264 -19.93 7.02 -6.66
C ALA A 264 -20.34 5.75 -5.89
N LYS A 265 -19.65 4.62 -6.11
CA LYS A 265 -19.93 3.36 -5.41
C LYS A 265 -19.56 3.39 -3.93
N PHE A 266 -18.45 4.05 -3.57
CA PHE A 266 -18.06 4.16 -2.17
C PHE A 266 -18.92 5.13 -1.37
N GLY A 267 -19.38 6.23 -1.99
CA GLY A 267 -20.04 7.30 -1.26
C GLY A 267 -19.15 7.80 -0.12
N GLU A 268 -19.66 7.87 1.10
CA GLU A 268 -18.91 8.32 2.29
C GLU A 268 -17.91 7.29 2.83
N ASN A 269 -17.90 6.05 2.32
CA ASN A 269 -17.10 4.95 2.84
C ASN A 269 -15.70 4.84 2.18
N TYR A 270 -15.14 5.96 1.72
CA TYR A 270 -13.80 6.04 1.13
C TYR A 270 -12.93 6.99 1.94
N HIS A 271 -11.85 6.46 2.50
CA HIS A 271 -11.08 7.09 3.56
C HIS A 271 -9.57 7.06 3.26
N SER A 272 -9.19 7.65 2.13
CA SER A 272 -7.80 7.66 1.65
C SER A 272 -6.89 8.55 2.50
N VAL A 273 -5.65 8.10 2.74
CA VAL A 273 -4.61 8.90 3.38
C VAL A 273 -3.37 8.98 2.48
N ILE A 274 -2.94 10.20 2.18
CA ILE A 274 -1.74 10.46 1.39
C ILE A 274 -0.81 11.48 2.05
N ASN A 275 0.46 11.40 1.68
CA ASN A 275 1.46 12.42 1.94
C ASN A 275 1.74 13.20 0.65
N ASN A 276 1.71 14.52 0.71
CA ASN A 276 2.02 15.39 -0.44
C ASN A 276 3.50 15.34 -0.86
N TYR A 277 4.37 14.86 0.02
CA TYR A 277 5.78 14.60 -0.26
C TYR A 277 6.07 13.13 -0.54
N ASP A 278 5.04 12.29 -0.69
CA ASP A 278 5.19 10.93 -1.18
C ASP A 278 4.98 10.87 -2.70
N ILE A 279 5.99 10.31 -3.37
CA ILE A 279 6.01 10.14 -4.82
C ILE A 279 5.03 9.06 -5.32
N VAL A 280 4.62 8.13 -4.45
CA VAL A 280 3.77 6.99 -4.84
C VAL A 280 2.33 7.43 -5.12
N PRO A 281 1.60 8.14 -4.22
CA PRO A 281 0.30 8.73 -4.53
C PRO A 281 0.34 9.84 -5.58
N SER A 282 1.53 10.32 -5.92
CA SER A 282 1.74 11.27 -7.02
C SER A 282 1.73 10.58 -8.39
N SER A 283 1.86 9.26 -8.43
CA SER A 283 1.72 8.45 -9.64
C SER A 283 0.28 7.94 -9.75
N TRP A 284 -0.39 7.99 -10.90
CA TRP A 284 -0.01 8.41 -12.24
C TRP A 284 -0.84 9.61 -12.72
N GLN A 285 -1.54 10.31 -11.82
CA GLN A 285 -2.29 11.50 -12.19
C GLN A 285 -1.33 12.59 -12.69
N LYS A 286 -1.55 13.06 -13.93
CA LYS A 286 -0.68 13.97 -14.69
C LYS A 286 -0.05 15.09 -13.85
N ASP A 287 -0.86 15.90 -13.19
CA ASP A 287 -0.38 17.10 -12.48
C ASP A 287 0.41 16.78 -11.21
N ARG A 288 0.14 15.63 -10.58
CA ARG A 288 0.90 15.18 -9.40
C ARG A 288 2.19 14.49 -9.86
N PHE A 289 2.10 13.66 -10.90
CA PHE A 289 3.24 12.92 -11.44
C PHE A 289 4.34 13.90 -11.90
N ALA A 290 3.95 15.00 -12.53
CA ALA A 290 4.84 16.09 -12.97
C ALA A 290 5.68 16.73 -11.84
N ARG A 291 5.27 16.62 -10.58
CA ARG A 291 5.96 17.24 -9.43
C ARG A 291 7.11 16.40 -8.89
N ILE A 292 7.14 15.10 -9.20
CA ILE A 292 8.11 14.15 -8.64
C ILE A 292 9.56 14.65 -8.74
N PRO A 293 10.08 15.09 -9.91
CA PRO A 293 11.50 15.41 -10.04
C PRO A 293 11.98 16.57 -9.16
N THR A 294 11.08 17.47 -8.79
CA THR A 294 11.36 18.69 -8.03
C THR A 294 10.82 18.63 -6.60
N MET A 295 10.17 17.54 -6.20
CA MET A 295 9.47 17.41 -4.92
C MET A 295 10.34 17.74 -3.70
N TYR A 296 11.63 17.38 -3.75
CA TYR A 296 12.59 17.61 -2.66
C TYR A 296 13.64 18.67 -2.99
N SER A 297 13.44 19.45 -4.07
CA SER A 297 14.48 20.34 -4.61
C SER A 297 14.84 21.54 -3.73
N SER A 298 13.97 21.90 -2.79
CA SER A 298 14.15 23.07 -1.91
C SER A 298 15.09 22.79 -0.72
N SER A 299 16.15 23.59 -0.60
CA SER A 299 17.09 23.60 0.54
C SER A 299 16.50 24.32 1.75
N PRO A 300 16.91 23.91 2.97
CA PRO A 300 16.03 23.36 4.00
C PRO A 300 14.52 23.56 3.75
N PRO A 301 13.69 22.50 3.86
CA PRO A 301 13.80 21.51 4.93
C PRO A 301 14.32 20.12 4.54
N PHE A 302 14.49 19.79 3.25
CA PHE A 302 14.82 18.42 2.82
C PHE A 302 16.30 18.05 2.92
N ASN A 303 17.21 19.01 3.05
CA ASN A 303 18.61 18.73 3.35
C ASN A 303 19.06 19.50 4.59
N PRO A 304 18.65 19.06 5.80
CA PRO A 304 19.09 19.69 7.04
C PRO A 304 20.61 19.58 7.14
N GLY A 305 21.32 20.71 7.04
CA GLY A 305 22.78 20.77 7.06
C GLY A 305 23.47 20.89 5.69
N GLY A 306 22.72 20.87 4.58
CA GLY A 306 23.26 21.13 3.24
C GLY A 306 22.78 22.46 2.63
N GLN A 307 23.43 22.88 1.55
CA GLN A 307 23.08 24.12 0.81
C GLN A 307 21.99 23.91 -0.27
N GLY A 308 21.62 22.65 -0.56
CA GLY A 308 20.78 22.21 -1.69
C GLY A 308 19.70 21.23 -1.23
N GLY A 309 18.47 21.26 -1.76
CA GLY A 309 17.54 20.12 -1.63
C GLY A 309 18.01 18.89 -2.43
N PHE A 310 17.20 17.83 -2.46
CA PHE A 310 17.48 16.64 -3.25
C PHE A 310 16.85 16.70 -4.65
N GLN A 311 17.62 16.25 -5.64
CA GLN A 311 17.20 16.20 -7.03
C GLN A 311 17.05 14.75 -7.47
N LEU A 312 16.07 14.47 -8.32
CA LEU A 312 15.97 13.16 -8.98
C LEU A 312 17.30 12.88 -9.72
N PRO A 313 18.00 11.77 -9.42
CA PRO A 313 19.29 11.47 -10.04
C PRO A 313 19.21 11.47 -11.58
N THR A 314 20.21 12.05 -12.26
CA THR A 314 20.22 12.19 -13.73
C THR A 314 20.00 10.87 -14.47
N LYS A 315 20.49 9.76 -13.91
CA LYS A 315 20.25 8.40 -14.44
C LYS A 315 18.77 8.02 -14.57
N TYR A 316 17.87 8.69 -13.82
CA TYR A 316 16.43 8.46 -13.83
C TYR A 316 15.67 9.52 -14.62
N LYS A 317 16.23 10.72 -14.83
CA LYS A 317 15.53 11.83 -15.51
C LYS A 317 15.04 11.46 -16.91
N LEU A 318 15.92 10.91 -17.77
CA LEU A 318 15.54 10.54 -19.14
C LEU A 318 14.37 9.55 -19.19
N ALA A 319 14.38 8.58 -18.28
CA ALA A 319 13.35 7.56 -18.23
C ALA A 319 12.06 8.08 -17.57
N TYR A 320 12.16 8.98 -16.59
CA TYR A 320 11.04 9.73 -16.06
C TYR A 320 10.36 10.57 -17.16
N ASP A 321 11.13 11.34 -17.94
CA ASP A 321 10.60 12.22 -18.99
C ASP A 321 9.85 11.41 -20.05
N ALA A 322 10.43 10.28 -20.48
CA ALA A 322 9.78 9.38 -21.42
C ALA A 322 8.51 8.73 -20.84
N LEU A 323 8.49 8.38 -19.55
CA LEU A 323 7.29 7.88 -18.87
C LEU A 323 6.23 8.98 -18.77
N LYS A 324 6.63 10.20 -18.41
CA LYS A 324 5.75 11.36 -18.29
C LYS A 324 5.01 11.63 -19.58
N VAL A 325 5.67 11.57 -20.74
CA VAL A 325 5.00 11.73 -22.05
C VAL A 325 3.89 10.70 -22.22
N ALA A 326 4.12 9.44 -21.84
CA ALA A 326 3.11 8.40 -21.96
C ALA A 326 1.96 8.59 -20.96
N ILE A 327 2.26 8.99 -19.73
CA ILE A 327 1.26 9.30 -18.69
C ILE A 327 0.41 10.53 -19.06
N ASP A 328 1.02 11.56 -19.68
CA ASP A 328 0.33 12.76 -20.13
C ASP A 328 -0.74 12.49 -21.21
N LEU A 329 -0.66 11.34 -21.89
CA LEU A 329 -1.64 10.83 -22.85
C LEU A 329 -2.76 10.00 -22.20
N LYS A 330 -2.68 9.73 -20.91
CA LYS A 330 -3.68 9.01 -20.11
C LYS A 330 -4.52 10.00 -19.29
N SER A 331 -5.66 9.52 -18.81
CA SER A 331 -6.56 10.29 -17.94
C SER A 331 -6.59 9.73 -16.52
N TYR A 332 -5.50 9.14 -16.03
CA TYR A 332 -5.37 8.62 -14.66
C TYR A 332 -5.77 9.67 -13.61
N GLN A 333 -6.59 9.24 -12.65
CA GLN A 333 -7.11 10.12 -11.60
C GLN A 333 -7.21 9.39 -10.26
N ARG A 334 -6.96 10.11 -9.16
CA ARG A 334 -7.23 9.63 -7.80
C ARG A 334 -8.73 9.40 -7.61
N ILE A 335 -9.12 8.35 -6.89
CA ILE A 335 -10.51 8.11 -6.49
C ILE A 335 -10.86 9.13 -5.39
N ALA A 336 -11.99 9.82 -5.53
CA ALA A 336 -12.56 10.75 -4.54
C ALA A 336 -11.52 11.66 -3.84
N PRO A 337 -10.76 12.48 -4.60
CA PRO A 337 -9.69 13.32 -4.03
C PRO A 337 -10.20 14.35 -3.01
N ASP A 338 -11.49 14.69 -3.06
CA ASP A 338 -12.19 15.55 -2.11
C ASP A 338 -12.39 14.90 -0.72
N LYS A 339 -12.30 13.56 -0.63
CA LYS A 339 -12.45 12.78 0.62
C LYS A 339 -11.13 12.30 1.20
N GLU A 340 -10.03 12.67 0.56
CA GLU A 340 -8.69 12.25 0.94
C GLU A 340 -8.15 13.14 2.07
N TYR A 341 -7.58 12.50 3.10
CA TYR A 341 -6.72 13.21 4.04
C TYR A 341 -5.32 13.31 3.44
N ALA A 342 -4.90 14.51 3.10
CA ALA A 342 -3.58 14.79 2.57
C ALA A 342 -2.77 15.60 3.57
N PHE A 343 -1.65 15.04 4.04
CA PHE A 343 -0.73 15.74 4.95
C PHE A 343 0.59 16.08 4.25
N ASN A 344 1.31 17.05 4.80
CA ASN A 344 2.69 17.34 4.42
C ASN A 344 3.61 16.65 5.44
N GLY A 345 4.29 15.58 5.04
CA GLY A 345 5.22 14.89 5.92
C GLY A 345 6.39 15.79 6.34
N THR A 346 6.87 15.61 7.56
CA THR A 346 8.06 16.28 8.05
C THR A 346 9.28 15.70 7.32
N PRO A 347 10.18 16.49 6.73
CA PRO A 347 11.37 15.95 6.08
C PRO A 347 12.29 15.24 7.07
N ASN A 348 12.96 14.18 6.63
CA ASN A 348 13.89 13.49 7.51
C ASN A 348 15.14 14.33 7.76
N VAL A 349 15.76 14.11 8.93
CA VAL A 349 17.08 14.64 9.24
C VAL A 349 18.12 13.60 8.85
N TYR A 350 19.16 14.03 8.13
CA TYR A 350 20.28 13.18 7.70
C TYR A 350 21.58 13.67 8.35
N PRO A 351 21.85 13.32 9.63
CA PRO A 351 22.99 13.87 10.38
C PRO A 351 24.35 13.56 9.74
N ASN A 352 24.45 12.46 8.99
CA ASN A 352 25.66 12.02 8.33
C ASN A 352 25.77 12.53 6.88
N HIS A 353 24.87 13.44 6.46
CA HIS A 353 24.77 13.94 5.09
C HIS A 353 24.61 12.82 4.03
N ASP A 354 24.02 11.68 4.41
CA ASP A 354 23.74 10.52 3.56
C ASP A 354 22.35 10.58 2.88
N GLY A 355 21.64 11.69 3.08
CA GLY A 355 20.37 11.98 2.43
C GLY A 355 20.49 12.08 0.91
N SER A 356 19.45 11.62 0.23
CA SER A 356 19.28 11.64 -1.21
C SER A 356 17.80 11.68 -1.57
N PHE A 357 17.50 11.93 -2.84
CA PHE A 357 16.12 11.95 -3.33
C PHE A 357 15.37 10.62 -3.05
N LEU A 358 16.05 9.48 -3.21
CA LEU A 358 15.41 8.18 -3.02
C LEU A 358 15.28 7.80 -1.55
N THR A 359 16.24 8.17 -0.70
CA THR A 359 16.13 7.93 0.74
C THR A 359 15.02 8.78 1.35
N GLU A 360 14.84 10.02 0.86
CA GLU A 360 13.76 10.89 1.31
C GLU A 360 12.40 10.38 0.81
N ALA A 361 12.31 9.95 -0.46
CA ALA A 361 11.12 9.27 -0.97
C ALA A 361 10.73 8.05 -0.10
N GLY A 362 11.72 7.23 0.27
CA GLY A 362 11.49 6.09 1.16
C GLY A 362 10.96 6.48 2.53
N TYR A 363 11.52 7.53 3.13
CA TYR A 363 11.05 8.07 4.40
C TYR A 363 9.61 8.58 4.29
N GLN A 364 9.34 9.42 3.29
CA GLN A 364 8.03 10.05 3.09
C GLN A 364 6.93 9.04 2.78
N HIS A 365 7.27 7.91 2.14
CA HIS A 365 6.32 6.85 1.81
C HIS A 365 5.95 5.94 2.99
N VAL A 366 6.83 5.79 3.98
CA VAL A 366 6.63 4.83 5.10
C VAL A 366 6.61 5.54 6.44
N LYS A 367 7.72 6.18 6.83
CA LYS A 367 7.93 6.68 8.18
C LYS A 367 7.10 7.94 8.47
N ALA A 368 6.96 8.84 7.50
CA ALA A 368 6.12 10.03 7.66
C ALA A 368 4.64 9.69 7.91
N TYR A 369 4.16 8.54 7.42
CA TYR A 369 2.81 8.07 7.75
C TYR A 369 2.69 7.64 9.22
N PHE A 370 3.74 7.09 9.81
CA PHE A 370 3.72 6.72 11.23
C PHE A 370 3.73 7.95 12.13
N SER A 371 4.65 8.89 11.87
CA SER A 371 4.85 10.07 12.71
C SER A 371 3.82 11.17 12.46
N ASP A 372 3.61 11.56 11.21
CA ASP A 372 2.83 12.75 10.86
C ASP A 372 1.39 12.37 10.47
N GLY A 373 1.24 11.34 9.63
CA GLY A 373 -0.07 10.94 9.09
C GLY A 373 -1.00 10.35 10.15
N PHE A 374 -0.54 9.29 10.83
CA PHE A 374 -1.33 8.58 11.84
C PHE A 374 -0.91 8.86 13.28
N GLN A 375 0.29 9.39 13.50
CA GLN A 375 0.85 9.69 14.82
C GLN A 375 0.77 8.47 15.76
N PHE A 376 1.32 7.35 15.30
CA PHE A 376 1.38 6.14 16.11
C PHE A 376 2.32 6.32 17.31
N PRO A 377 1.97 5.80 18.49
CA PRO A 377 2.88 5.80 19.62
C PRO A 377 4.09 4.89 19.34
N GLN A 378 5.25 5.24 19.87
CA GLN A 378 6.51 4.53 19.60
C GLN A 378 6.45 3.00 19.81
N PRO A 379 5.78 2.46 20.85
CA PRO A 379 5.63 1.02 21.00
C PRO A 379 4.94 0.35 19.80
N VAL A 380 3.92 0.98 19.21
CA VAL A 380 3.24 0.47 18.01
C VAL A 380 4.14 0.57 16.78
N VAL A 381 4.88 1.66 16.64
CA VAL A 381 5.87 1.84 15.55
C VAL A 381 6.94 0.77 15.61
N ALA A 382 7.41 0.42 16.80
CA ALA A 382 8.41 -0.63 17.02
C ALA A 382 7.87 -2.00 16.58
N VAL A 383 6.62 -2.34 16.93
CA VAL A 383 5.98 -3.60 16.51
C VAL A 383 5.89 -3.68 14.98
N ILE A 384 5.37 -2.66 14.33
CA ILE A 384 5.27 -2.61 12.87
C ILE A 384 6.66 -2.75 12.24
N THR A 385 7.64 -1.96 12.69
CA THR A 385 9.00 -1.97 12.12
C THR A 385 9.69 -3.34 12.30
N ASN A 386 9.47 -4.00 13.44
CA ASN A 386 10.03 -5.33 13.70
C ASN A 386 9.43 -6.40 12.77
N LEU A 387 8.15 -6.29 12.41
CA LEU A 387 7.50 -7.16 11.43
C LEU A 387 7.99 -6.93 10.01
N LEU A 388 8.33 -5.69 9.64
CA LEU A 388 8.85 -5.37 8.29
C LEU A 388 10.31 -5.78 8.09
N SER A 389 11.07 -5.89 9.19
CA SER A 389 12.53 -6.12 9.15
C SER A 389 12.93 -7.59 9.16
N ASN A 390 12.03 -8.50 9.54
CA ASN A 390 12.32 -9.93 9.78
C ASN A 390 11.28 -10.82 9.12
#